data_AF-A0AAQ1STX0-F1
#
_entry.id   AF-A0AAQ1STX0-F1
#
_cell.length_a   1.000
_cell.length_b   1.000
_cell.length_c   1.000
_cell.angle_alpha   90.00
_cell.angle_beta   90.00
_cell.angle_gamma   90.00
#
_symmetry.space_group_name_H-M   'P 1'
#
loop_
_entity.id
_entity.type
_entity.pdbx_description
1 polymer ?
#
loop_
_entity_poly.entity_id
_entity_poly.type
_entity_poly.pdbx_seq_one_letter_code
_entity_poly.pdbx_strand_id
1 'polypeptide(L)' 'MGVQGKPYVELRNATAVHARLTDVVVQQGSQSQPLADGLLGYVLPGASMRWPAPLVPNAGSVLKGRVNGQSSADAIRQSQ' A
#
# COMPACT_ATOMS: atom_id res chain seq x y z
N MET A 1 -26.04 0.88 13.84
CA MET A 1 -25.52 2.15 13.30
C MET A 1 -24.01 2.13 13.45
N GLY A 2 -23.29 2.41 12.36
CA GLY A 2 -21.91 1.96 12.13
C GLY A 2 -20.85 2.67 12.97
N VAL A 3 -19.93 1.87 13.49
CA VAL A 3 -18.57 2.33 13.76
C VAL A 3 -17.84 2.32 12.41
N GLN A 4 -17.95 3.40 11.64
CA GLN A 4 -17.26 3.54 10.34
C GLN A 4 -15.75 3.62 10.58
N GLY A 5 -15.12 2.47 10.81
CA GLY A 5 -13.67 2.33 10.70
C GLY A 5 -13.27 2.79 9.30
N LYS A 6 -12.49 3.86 9.22
CA LYS A 6 -12.00 4.38 7.93
C LYS A 6 -11.25 3.25 7.21
N PRO A 7 -11.50 3.04 5.91
CA PRO A 7 -10.81 1.98 5.18
C PRO A 7 -9.30 2.24 5.25
N TYR A 8 -8.52 1.17 5.36
CA TYR A 8 -7.07 1.23 5.40
C TYR A 8 -6.48 0.14 4.53
N VAL A 9 -5.23 0.36 4.13
CA VAL A 9 -4.39 -0.66 3.52
C VAL A 9 -3.32 -1.04 4.54
N GLU A 10 -3.06 -2.34 4.69
CA GLU A 10 -1.96 -2.85 5.48
C GLU A 10 -0.88 -3.44 4.56
N LEU A 11 0.38 -3.15 4.86
CA LEU A 11 1.53 -3.81 4.24
C LEU A 11 2.46 -4.34 5.32
N ARG A 12 2.86 -5.60 5.16
CA ARG A 12 3.86 -6.25 5.99
C ARG A 12 5.14 -6.44 5.21
N ASN A 13 6.26 -6.10 5.84
CA ASN A 13 7.57 -6.44 5.32
C ASN A 13 8.08 -7.71 6.03
N ALA A 14 8.06 -8.83 5.31
CA ALA A 14 8.54 -10.11 5.83
C ALA A 14 10.07 -10.29 5.70
N THR A 15 10.77 -9.31 5.14
CA THR A 15 12.22 -9.41 4.91
C THR A 15 13.02 -8.83 6.08
N ALA A 16 14.32 -9.09 6.10
CA ALA A 16 15.25 -8.56 7.09
C ALA A 16 15.71 -7.11 6.80
N VAL A 17 15.33 -6.52 5.66
CA VAL A 17 15.75 -5.18 5.24
C VAL A 17 14.51 -4.28 5.18
N HIS A 18 14.66 -2.99 5.51
CA HIS A 18 13.55 -2.05 5.41
C HIS A 18 13.08 -1.89 3.96
N ALA A 19 11.79 -1.63 3.78
CA ALA A 19 11.18 -1.35 2.49
C ALA A 19 10.75 0.11 2.43
N ARG A 20 11.35 0.90 1.55
CA ARG A 20 10.89 2.26 1.20
C ARG A 20 9.84 2.16 0.11
N LEU A 21 8.67 2.71 0.33
CA LEU A 21 7.56 2.68 -0.60
C LEU A 21 7.29 4.07 -1.17
N THR A 22 7.33 4.22 -2.48
CA THR A 22 7.02 5.48 -3.18
C THR A 22 6.01 5.24 -4.31
N ASP A 23 5.30 6.32 -4.67
CA ASP A 23 4.31 6.40 -5.74
C ASP A 23 3.25 5.30 -5.65
N VAL A 24 2.80 5.04 -4.42
CA VAL A 24 1.89 3.91 -4.15
C VAL A 24 0.45 4.33 -4.46
N VAL A 25 -0.21 3.52 -5.28
CA VAL A 25 -1.61 3.67 -5.67
C VAL A 25 -2.41 2.43 -5.31
N VAL A 26 -3.70 2.63 -5.00
CA VAL A 26 -4.71 1.57 -4.98
C VAL A 26 -5.35 1.52 -6.37
N GLN A 27 -5.08 0.45 -7.12
CA GLN A 27 -5.73 0.18 -8.39
C GLN A 27 -6.97 -0.69 -8.17
N GLN A 28 -8.11 -0.28 -8.72
CA GLN A 28 -9.38 -1.00 -8.66
C GLN A 28 -10.07 -0.91 -10.03
N GLY A 29 -9.99 -1.98 -10.82
CA GLY A 29 -10.38 -1.94 -12.23
C GLY A 29 -9.57 -0.88 -13.01
N SER A 30 -10.28 0.08 -13.61
CA SER A 30 -9.68 1.20 -14.35
C SER A 30 -9.33 2.41 -13.48
N GLN A 31 -9.71 2.42 -12.19
CA GLN A 31 -9.40 3.51 -11.27
C GLN A 31 -8.06 3.25 -10.58
N SER A 32 -7.31 4.31 -10.31
CA SER A 32 -5.99 4.24 -9.67
C SER A 32 -5.75 5.47 -8.80
N GLN A 33 -5.93 5.30 -7.49
CA GLN A 33 -5.92 6.42 -6.54
C GLN A 33 -4.65 6.39 -5.68
N PRO A 34 -3.89 7.50 -5.60
CA PRO A 34 -2.68 7.55 -4.78
C PRO A 34 -3.00 7.46 -3.29
N LEU A 35 -2.14 6.75 -2.55
CA LEU A 35 -2.16 6.73 -1.07
C LEU A 35 -1.41 7.92 -0.47
N ALA A 36 -0.41 8.43 -1.19
CA ALA A 36 0.38 9.60 -0.83
C ALA A 36 1.01 10.21 -2.09
N ASP A 37 1.37 11.50 -2.02
CA ASP A 37 2.15 12.16 -3.07
C ASP A 37 3.63 11.79 -2.92
N GLY A 38 4.15 10.99 -3.85
CA GLY A 38 5.54 10.55 -3.83
C GLY A 38 5.81 9.51 -2.73
N LEU A 39 6.42 9.90 -1.62
CA LEU A 39 6.80 8.95 -0.55
C LEU A 39 5.59 8.55 0.29
N LEU A 40 5.26 7.25 0.31
CA LEU A 40 4.26 6.71 1.23
C LEU A 40 4.84 6.49 2.63
N GLY A 41 6.05 5.94 2.69
CA GLY A 41 6.74 5.67 3.96
C GLY A 41 7.68 4.47 3.91
N TYR A 42 7.99 3.94 5.09
CA TYR A 42 8.95 2.85 5.27
C TYR A 42 8.36 1.72 6.10
N VAL A 43 8.33 0.51 5.57
CA VAL A 43 7.96 -0.68 6.36
C VAL A 43 9.22 -1.32 6.90
N LEU A 44 9.35 -1.32 8.22
CA LEU A 44 10.51 -1.89 8.91
C LEU A 44 10.56 -3.42 8.79
N PRO A 45 11.74 -4.04 8.95
CA PRO A 45 11.88 -5.49 8.95
C PRO A 45 10.91 -6.17 9.93
N GLY A 46 10.16 -7.16 9.46
CA GLY A 46 9.20 -7.92 10.26
C GLY A 46 7.93 -7.15 10.68
N ALA A 47 7.80 -5.87 10.34
CA ALA A 47 6.71 -5.01 10.78
C ALA A 47 5.56 -4.95 9.76
N SER A 48 4.37 -4.59 10.26
CA SER A 48 3.22 -4.16 9.47
C SER A 48 2.99 -2.66 9.66
N MET A 49 2.64 -1.97 8.57
CA MET A 49 2.19 -0.59 8.60
C MET A 49 0.82 -0.44 7.95
N ARG A 50 0.04 0.54 8.42
CA ARG A 50 -1.29 0.85 7.94
C ARG A 50 -1.38 2.30 7.48
N TRP A 51 -2.03 2.52 6.34
CA TRP A 51 -2.35 3.86 5.84
C TRP A 51 -3.84 3.96 5.56
N PRO A 52 -4.44 5.16 5.73
CA PRO A 52 -5.81 5.38 5.30
C PRO A 52 -5.92 5.16 3.80
N ALA A 53 -6.94 4.41 3.39
CA ALA A 53 -7.19 4.15 1.99
C ALA A 53 -8.06 5.27 1.39
N PRO A 54 -7.74 5.75 0.17
CA PRO A 54 -8.53 6.79 -0.51
C PRO A 54 -9.89 6.27 -1.00
N LEU A 55 -10.05 4.95 -1.06
CA LEU A 55 -11.27 4.24 -1.43
C LEU A 55 -11.38 2.98 -0.58
N VAL A 56 -12.56 2.37 -0.52
CA VAL A 56 -12.77 1.09 0.16
C VAL A 56 -12.17 -0.05 -0.69
N PRO A 57 -11.06 -0.68 -0.27
CA PRO A 57 -10.48 -1.77 -1.04
C PRO A 57 -11.42 -2.97 -1.07
N ASN A 58 -11.44 -3.70 -2.19
CA ASN A 58 -12.16 -4.96 -2.31
C ASN A 58 -11.23 -6.07 -2.82
N ALA A 59 -11.75 -7.28 -3.02
CA ALA A 59 -10.95 -8.44 -3.45
C ALA A 59 -10.22 -8.24 -4.79
N GLY A 60 -10.64 -7.30 -5.62
CA GLY A 60 -9.99 -6.94 -6.89
C GLY A 60 -9.03 -5.75 -6.78
N SER A 61 -8.88 -5.14 -5.60
CA SER A 61 -7.95 -4.04 -5.39
C SER A 61 -6.51 -4.55 -5.36
N VAL A 62 -5.63 -3.85 -6.07
CA VAL A 62 -4.19 -4.16 -6.13
C VAL A 62 -3.41 -2.91 -5.74
N LEU A 63 -2.45 -3.05 -4.84
CA LEU A 63 -1.48 -1.98 -4.60
C LEU A 63 -0.38 -2.04 -5.65
N LYS A 64 -0.06 -0.89 -6.23
CA LYS A 64 1.10 -0.72 -7.10
C LYS A 64 1.96 0.40 -6.60
N GLY A 65 3.28 0.25 -6.70
CA GLY A 65 4.22 1.29 -6.30
C GLY A 65 5.65 0.83 -6.49
N ARG A 66 6.60 1.68 -6.11
CA ARG A 66 8.03 1.38 -6.16
C ARG A 66 8.53 0.96 -4.79
N VAL A 67 9.28 -0.13 -4.72
CA VAL A 67 9.96 -0.57 -3.51
C VAL A 67 11.45 -0.27 -3.64
N ASN A 68 12.05 0.32 -2.60
CA ASN A 68 13.50 0.55 -2.50
C ASN A 68 14.14 1.27 -3.71
N GLY A 69 13.38 2.15 -4.38
CA GLY A 69 13.89 2.93 -5.52
C GLY A 69 13.93 2.18 -6.85
N GLN A 70 13.19 1.08 -6.99
CA GLN A 70 12.97 0.44 -8.29
C GLN A 70 12.47 1.46 -9.33
N SER A 71 12.97 1.34 -10.55
CA SER A 71 12.67 2.24 -11.67
C SER A 71 11.19 2.20 -12.06
N SER A 72 10.59 1.01 -12.00
CA SER A 72 9.20 0.75 -12.38
C SER A 72 8.34 0.50 -11.14
N ALA A 73 7.07 0.89 -11.22
CA ALA A 73 6.08 0.53 -10.21
C ALA A 73 5.57 -0.88 -10.48
N ASP A 74 5.59 -1.72 -9.44
CA ASP A 74 5.17 -3.13 -9.49
C ASP A 74 4.03 -3.38 -8.51
N ALA A 75 3.38 -4.54 -8.65
CA ALA A 75 2.35 -4.97 -7.70
C ALA A 75 2.99 -5.28 -6.34
N ILE A 76 2.53 -4.57 -5.30
CA ILE A 76 2.93 -4.80 -3.92
C ILE A 76 1.91 -5.76 -3.30
N ARG A 77 2.36 -6.94 -2.91
CA ARG A 77 1.48 -7.93 -2.28
C ARG A 77 1.14 -7.52 -0.86
N GLN A 78 -0.14 -7.33 -0.59
CA GLN A 78 -0.66 -7.27 0.77
C GLN A 78 -0.59 -8.69 1.32
N SER A 79 0.19 -8.92 2.36
CA SER A 79 0.09 -10.18 3.11
C SER A 79 -1.29 -10.20 3.75
N GLN A 80 -2.08 -11.23 3.42
CA GLN A 80 -3.39 -11.48 4.02
C GLN A 80 -3.30 -11.62 5.54
#